data_AF-A0A926KPQ2-F1
#
_entry.id   AF-A0A926KPQ2-F1
#
_cell.length_a   1.000
_cell.length_b   1.000
_cell.length_c   1.000
_cell.angle_alpha   90.00
_cell.angle_beta   90.00
_cell.angle_gamma   90.00
#
_symmetry.space_group_name_H-M   'P 1'
#
loop_
_entity.id
_entity.type
_entity.pdbx_description
1 polymer ?
#
loop_
_entity_poly.entity_id
_entity_poly.type
_entity_poly.pdbx_seq_one_letter_code
_entity_poly.pdbx_strand_id
1 'polypeptide(L)'
;MKLAYVNEVPQKDQLAEFIQAYTNECITSGMQYPGDLSLQSPQCVISVYDENELVGIGCLENSMHIHVRPTYKHREIENTVHKLLQAESKFYVTQVK
;
A
#
# COMPACT_ATOMS: atom_id res chain seq x y z
N MET A 1 16.82 -7.65 -6.91
CA MET A 1 15.37 -7.49 -6.65
C MET A 1 14.99 -6.07 -7.00
N LYS A 2 13.92 -5.87 -7.76
CA LYS A 2 13.49 -4.56 -8.30
C LYS A 2 12.03 -4.35 -7.92
N LEU A 3 11.81 -3.36 -7.06
CA LEU A 3 10.46 -2.98 -6.65
C LEU A 3 9.77 -2.20 -7.79
N ALA A 4 8.52 -2.55 -8.07
CA ALA A 4 7.65 -1.83 -8.99
C ALA A 4 6.53 -1.15 -8.20
N TYR A 5 6.32 0.14 -8.47
CA TYR A 5 5.26 0.95 -7.85
C TYR A 5 4.24 1.28 -8.92
N VAL A 6 2.99 0.89 -8.71
CA VAL A 6 1.91 1.00 -9.69
C VAL A 6 0.75 1.76 -9.07
N ASN A 7 0.28 2.83 -9.72
CA ASN A 7 -0.89 3.59 -9.29
C ASN A 7 -2.18 2.89 -9.77
N GLU A 8 -2.43 1.71 -9.22
CA GLU A 8 -3.60 0.89 -9.55
C GLU A 8 -4.00 0.04 -8.35
N VAL A 9 -5.29 -0.23 -8.23
CA VAL A 9 -5.83 -1.21 -7.27
C VAL A 9 -5.32 -2.59 -7.68
N PRO A 10 -4.69 -3.36 -6.77
CA PRO A 10 -4.21 -4.68 -7.11
C PRO A 10 -5.36 -5.62 -7.45
N GLN A 11 -5.06 -6.69 -8.18
CA GLN A 11 -6.07 -7.71 -8.46
C GLN A 11 -6.61 -8.31 -7.17
N LYS A 12 -7.88 -8.71 -7.16
CA LYS A 12 -8.57 -9.22 -5.97
C LYS A 12 -7.83 -10.40 -5.33
N ASP A 13 -7.30 -11.30 -6.16
CA ASP A 13 -6.55 -12.47 -5.69
C ASP A 13 -5.24 -12.06 -5.03
N GLN A 14 -4.46 -11.16 -5.67
CA GLN A 14 -3.22 -10.63 -5.13
C GLN A 14 -3.44 -9.86 -3.82
N LEU A 15 -4.54 -9.11 -3.72
CA LEU A 15 -4.91 -8.40 -2.50
C LEU A 15 -5.25 -9.38 -1.38
N ALA A 16 -6.01 -10.45 -1.67
CA ALA A 16 -6.32 -11.48 -0.69
C ALA A 16 -5.06 -12.20 -0.19
N GLU A 17 -4.15 -12.56 -1.10
CA GLU A 17 -2.85 -13.15 -0.76
C GLU A 17 -2.01 -12.20 0.10
N PHE A 18 -1.95 -10.92 -0.25
CA PHE A 18 -1.26 -9.90 0.54
C PHE A 18 -1.86 -9.76 1.94
N ILE A 19 -3.19 -9.64 2.07
CA ILE A 19 -3.86 -9.51 3.37
C ILE A 19 -3.52 -10.72 4.23
N GLN A 20 -3.57 -11.92 3.66
CA GLN A 20 -3.24 -13.15 4.37
C GLN A 20 -1.77 -13.18 4.82
N ALA A 21 -0.83 -12.90 3.91
CA ALA A 21 0.60 -12.87 4.21
C ALA A 21 0.95 -11.79 5.24
N TYR A 22 0.45 -10.58 5.06
CA TYR A 22 0.62 -9.45 5.97
C TYR A 22 0.06 -9.75 7.36
N THR A 23 -1.15 -10.34 7.46
CA THR A 23 -1.74 -10.73 8.74
C THR A 23 -0.89 -11.79 9.44
N ASN A 24 -0.47 -12.83 8.72
CA ASN A 24 0.39 -13.88 9.27
C ASN A 24 1.74 -13.33 9.74
N GLU A 25 2.35 -12.44 8.98
CA GLU A 25 3.62 -11.79 9.33
C GLU A 25 3.48 -10.85 10.52
N CYS A 26 2.38 -10.10 10.62
CA CYS A 26 2.10 -9.27 11.78
C CYS A 26 1.94 -10.12 13.05
N ILE A 27 1.16 -11.22 12.98
CA ILE A 27 0.99 -12.14 14.11
C ILE A 27 2.33 -12.75 14.54
N THR A 28 3.12 -13.25 13.59
CA THR A 28 4.44 -13.86 13.89
C THR A 28 5.46 -12.85 14.41
N SER A 29 5.40 -11.60 13.96
CA SER A 29 6.27 -10.51 14.42
C SER A 29 5.77 -9.83 15.70
N GLY A 30 4.62 -10.24 16.24
CA GLY A 30 3.98 -9.61 17.40
C GLY A 30 3.43 -8.20 17.13
N MET A 31 3.26 -7.81 15.88
CA MET A 31 2.66 -6.54 15.47
C MET A 31 1.13 -6.65 15.43
N GLN A 32 0.43 -5.62 15.90
CA GLN A 32 -1.01 -5.54 15.77
C GLN A 32 -1.40 -5.34 14.30
N TYR A 33 -2.26 -6.23 13.82
CA TYR A 33 -2.92 -6.05 12.52
C TYR A 33 -3.88 -4.86 12.61
N PRO A 34 -3.78 -3.85 11.73
CA PRO A 34 -4.62 -2.64 11.78
C PRO A 34 -6.10 -2.86 11.43
N GLY A 35 -6.55 -4.10 11.21
CA GLY A 35 -7.97 -4.47 11.23
C GLY A 35 -8.71 -4.23 9.92
N ASP A 36 -8.44 -3.13 9.23
CA ASP A 36 -9.23 -2.74 8.05
C ASP A 36 -8.32 -2.32 6.88
N LEU A 37 -8.30 -3.15 5.84
CA LEU A 37 -7.66 -2.91 4.55
C LEU A 37 -8.72 -2.68 3.46
N SER A 38 -9.94 -2.27 3.85
CA SER A 38 -11.06 -2.12 2.93
C SER A 38 -10.86 -0.88 2.08
N LEU A 39 -10.48 -1.06 0.82
CA LEU A 39 -10.44 0.00 -0.18
C LEU A 39 -11.87 0.29 -0.66
N GLN A 40 -12.64 1.07 0.09
CA GLN A 40 -14.05 1.30 -0.24
C GLN A 40 -14.22 2.34 -1.35
N SER A 41 -13.40 3.39 -1.39
CA SER A 41 -13.38 4.44 -2.43
C SER A 41 -12.07 5.25 -2.42
N PRO A 42 -10.91 4.61 -2.68
CA PRO A 42 -9.63 5.32 -2.68
C PRO A 42 -9.53 6.33 -3.82
N GLN A 43 -9.16 7.56 -3.48
CA GLN A 43 -8.82 8.61 -4.46
C GLN A 43 -7.55 8.24 -5.23
N CYS A 44 -6.62 7.54 -4.56
CA CYS A 44 -5.38 7.05 -5.14
C CYS A 44 -4.94 5.76 -4.43
N VAL A 45 -4.41 4.79 -5.18
CA VAL A 45 -3.85 3.54 -4.65
C VAL A 45 -2.51 3.28 -5.28
N ILE A 46 -1.47 3.12 -4.47
CA ILE A 46 -0.15 2.70 -4.90
C ILE A 46 0.08 1.26 -4.45
N SER A 47 0.10 0.35 -5.41
CA SER A 47 0.49 -1.04 -5.24
C SER A 47 1.99 -1.20 -5.42
N VAL A 48 2.64 -1.95 -4.53
CA VAL A 48 4.09 -2.20 -4.58
C VAL A 48 4.34 -3.68 -4.79
N TYR A 49 5.04 -4.01 -5.86
CA TYR A 49 5.37 -5.38 -6.22
C TYR A 49 6.88 -5.62 -6.12
N ASP A 50 7.30 -6.75 -5.57
CA ASP A 50 8.63 -7.31 -5.83
C ASP A 50 8.43 -8.43 -6.85
N GLU A 51 8.94 -8.23 -8.06
CA GLU A 51 8.65 -9.09 -9.23
C GLU A 51 7.14 -9.17 -9.53
N ASN A 52 6.46 -10.22 -9.09
CA ASN A 52 5.01 -10.41 -9.27
C ASN A 52 4.23 -10.48 -7.94
N GLU A 53 4.92 -10.34 -6.82
CA GLU A 53 4.34 -10.49 -5.49
C GLU A 53 3.98 -9.12 -4.91
N LEU A 54 2.72 -8.95 -4.49
CA LEU A 54 2.29 -7.73 -3.81
C LEU A 54 2.93 -7.69 -2.42
N VAL A 55 3.81 -6.73 -2.20
CA VAL A 55 4.58 -6.58 -0.94
C VAL A 55 4.17 -5.36 -0.13
N GLY A 56 3.43 -4.43 -0.73
CA GLY A 56 2.87 -3.28 -0.04
C GLY A 56 1.75 -2.62 -0.81
N ILE A 57 0.91 -1.91 -0.08
CA ILE A 57 -0.20 -1.14 -0.62
C ILE A 57 -0.33 0.17 0.16
N GLY A 58 -0.49 1.27 -0.56
CA GLY A 58 -0.86 2.55 0.01
C GLY A 58 -2.13 3.07 -0.60
N CYS A 59 -3.01 3.67 0.17
CA CYS A 59 -4.19 4.35 -0.33
C CYS A 59 -4.37 5.73 0.28
N LEU A 60 -5.05 6.60 -0.49
CA LEU A 60 -5.47 7.92 -0.09
C LEU A 60 -7.00 7.97 -0.18
N GLU A 61 -7.69 8.03 0.96
CA GLU A 61 -9.14 8.26 1.05
C GLU A 61 -9.42 9.57 1.79
N ASN A 62 -9.52 9.52 3.11
CA ASN A 62 -9.55 10.68 4.01
C ASN A 62 -8.21 10.89 4.73
N SER A 63 -7.47 9.80 4.91
CA SER A 63 -6.11 9.75 5.43
C SER A 63 -5.26 8.85 4.53
N MET A 64 -3.94 9.02 4.59
CA MET A 64 -3.01 8.11 3.93
C MET A 64 -2.89 6.85 4.79
N HIS A 65 -3.23 5.70 4.22
CA HIS A 65 -2.99 4.40 4.84
C HIS A 65 -1.93 3.68 4.03
N ILE A 66 -0.88 3.21 4.69
CA ILE A 66 0.23 2.51 4.04
C ILE A 66 0.49 1.24 4.81
N HIS A 67 0.44 0.12 4.10
CA HIS A 67 0.66 -1.22 4.64
C HIS A 67 1.75 -1.88 3.83
N VAL A 68 2.86 -2.20 4.48
CA VAL A 68 3.97 -2.93 3.87
C VAL A 68 4.21 -4.18 4.68
N ARG A 69 4.49 -5.29 4.01
CA ARG A 69 4.82 -6.54 4.68
C ARG A 69 5.97 -6.35 5.67
N PRO A 70 5.85 -6.85 6.91
CA PRO A 70 6.90 -6.73 7.92
C PRO A 70 8.29 -7.14 7.43
N THR A 71 8.36 -8.20 6.65
CA THR A 71 9.59 -8.68 5.98
C THR A 71 10.27 -7.63 5.08
N TYR A 72 9.52 -6.64 4.59
CA TYR A 72 9.99 -5.57 3.69
C TYR A 72 10.10 -4.19 4.37
N LYS A 73 9.81 -4.08 5.67
CA LYS A 73 9.74 -2.81 6.42
C LYS A 73 11.04 -1.98 6.36
N HIS A 74 12.19 -2.62 6.18
CA HIS A 74 13.50 -1.94 6.11
C HIS A 74 13.81 -1.29 4.75
N ARG A 75 12.99 -1.49 3.71
CA ARG A 75 13.31 -1.09 2.33
C ARG A 75 12.81 0.31 1.92
N GLU A 76 12.52 1.19 2.88
CA GLU A 76 12.00 2.56 2.62
C GLU A 76 10.73 2.61 1.74
N ILE A 77 10.00 1.48 1.64
CA ILE A 77 8.80 1.36 0.82
C ILE A 77 7.72 2.31 1.33
N GLU A 78 7.52 2.36 2.66
CA GLU A 78 6.55 3.25 3.30
C GLU A 78 6.82 4.72 2.93
N ASN A 79 8.08 5.16 3.02
CA ASN A 79 8.48 6.52 2.65
C ASN A 79 8.25 6.82 1.16
N THR A 80 8.52 5.86 0.29
CA THR A 80 8.34 6.02 -1.16
C THR A 80 6.87 6.10 -1.53
N VAL A 81 6.05 5.20 -1.02
CA VAL A 81 4.60 5.19 -1.19
C VAL A 81 3.98 6.49 -0.65
N HIS A 82 4.42 6.94 0.52
CA HIS A 82 3.98 8.22 1.08
C HIS A 82 4.27 9.41 0.16
N LYS A 83 5.47 9.48 -0.43
CA LYS A 83 5.83 10.53 -1.40
C LYS A 83 4.97 10.47 -2.66
N LEU A 84 4.69 9.27 -3.17
CA LEU A 84 3.84 9.07 -4.35
C LEU A 84 2.40 9.50 -4.06
N LEU A 85 1.80 9.04 -2.97
CA LEU A 85 0.45 9.45 -2.56
C LEU A 85 0.35 10.97 -2.34
N GLN A 86 1.38 11.59 -1.76
CA GLN A 86 1.43 13.04 -1.59
C GLN A 86 1.59 13.80 -2.91
N ALA A 87 2.31 13.25 -3.89
CA ALA A 87 2.40 13.85 -5.22
C ALA A 87 1.02 13.84 -5.89
N GLU A 88 0.34 12.70 -5.89
CA GLU A 88 -1.00 12.52 -6.47
C GLU A 88 -2.04 13.43 -5.79
N SER A 89 -1.98 13.60 -4.46
CA SER A 89 -2.89 14.50 -3.75
C SER A 89 -2.72 15.98 -4.13
N LYS A 90 -1.48 16.43 -4.38
CA LYS A 90 -1.20 17.81 -4.82
C LYS A 90 -1.73 18.09 -6.22
N PHE A 91 -1.71 17.09 -7.11
CA PHE A 91 -2.30 17.23 -8.44
C PHE A 91 -3.83 17.37 -8.37
N TYR A 92 -4.49 16.65 -7.46
CA TYR A 92 -5.94 16.74 -7.27
C TYR A 92 -6.40 18.14 -6.80
N VAL A 93 -5.62 18.79 -5.93
CA VAL A 93 -5.90 20.16 -5.45
C VAL A 93 -5.71 21.22 -6.53
N THR A 94 -4.88 20.95 -7.55
CA THR A 94 -4.52 21.95 -8.57
C THR A 94 -5.49 21.97 -9.76
N GLN A 95 -6.34 20.94 -9.93
CA GLN A 95 -7.34 20.87 -11.01
C GLN A 95 -8.71 21.46 -10.63
N VAL A 96 -8.87 21.92 -9.39
CA VAL A 96 -10.07 22.66 -8.94
C VAL A 96 -9.72 24.14 -8.86
N LYS A 97 -9.61 24.81 -10.02
CA LYS A 97 -9.59 26.28 -10.07
C LYS A 97 -10.22 26.80 -11.35
#